data_AF-A0ABD2NGM0-F1
#
_entry.id   AF-A0ABD2NGM0-F1
#
_cell.length_a   1.000
_cell.length_b   1.000
_cell.length_c   1.000
_cell.angle_alpha   90.00
_cell.angle_beta   90.00
_cell.angle_gamma   90.00
#
_symmetry.space_group_name_H-M   'P 1'
#
loop_
_entity.id
_entity.type
_entity.pdbx_description
1 polymer ?
#
loop_
_entity_poly.entity_id
_entity_poly.type
_entity_poly.pdbx_seq_one_letter_code
_entity_poly.pdbx_strand_id
1 'polypeptide(L)'
;FLIHINLSIMPPIEPTEQQKTRRTILVAKKETLFRRFQKCYDYIKDLKTTVVRSFTVLNSLENSRMQLMKVVADINLLELEIDSNFKPNYQCIESADELYGHILDAAKQLSNKNSSTSSPPILSPSTLSAKVELPKMELVDFSGDPKTWPILYENFKSS
;
A
#
# COMPACT_ATOMS: atom_id res chain seq x y z
N PHE A 1 5.05 -61.36 -32.11
CA PHE A 1 3.88 -60.46 -32.10
C PHE A 1 4.20 -59.27 -31.20
N LEU A 2 4.69 -58.18 -31.78
CA LEU A 2 4.95 -56.91 -31.09
C LEU A 2 3.82 -55.96 -31.46
N ILE A 3 2.96 -55.64 -30.50
CA ILE A 3 1.91 -54.64 -30.66
C ILE A 3 2.58 -53.27 -30.57
N HIS A 4 2.79 -52.63 -31.72
CA HIS A 4 3.11 -51.21 -31.77
C HIS A 4 1.89 -50.43 -31.25
N ILE A 5 1.95 -50.02 -29.98
CA ILE A 5 1.03 -49.02 -29.45
C ILE A 5 1.43 -47.70 -30.13
N ASN A 6 0.67 -47.34 -31.15
CA ASN A 6 0.72 -46.01 -31.74
C ASN A 6 0.17 -45.06 -30.67
N LEU A 7 1.06 -44.44 -29.90
CA LEU A 7 0.71 -43.28 -29.08
C LEU A 7 0.29 -42.20 -30.08
N SER A 8 -1.02 -42.09 -30.30
CA SER A 8 -1.62 -40.98 -31.03
C SER A 8 -1.28 -39.72 -30.26
N ILE A 9 -0.21 -39.04 -30.67
CA ILE A 9 0.14 -37.71 -30.22
C ILE A 9 -1.01 -36.84 -30.75
N MET A 10 -1.98 -36.54 -29.89
CA MET A 10 -3.02 -35.58 -30.21
C MET A 10 -2.34 -34.29 -30.71
N PRO A 11 -2.75 -33.75 -31.87
CA PRO A 11 -2.23 -32.47 -32.30
C PRO A 11 -2.58 -31.40 -31.25
N PRO A 12 -1.75 -30.36 -31.07
CA PRO A 12 -2.07 -29.24 -30.21
C PRO A 12 -3.45 -28.70 -30.62
N ILE A 13 -4.35 -28.56 -29.66
CA ILE A 13 -5.67 -27.99 -29.90
C ILE A 13 -5.43 -26.54 -30.30
N GLU A 14 -5.71 -26.18 -31.55
CA GLU A 14 -5.55 -24.79 -31.97
C GLU A 14 -6.40 -23.87 -31.08
N PRO A 15 -5.80 -22.86 -30.43
CA PRO A 15 -6.53 -22.00 -29.52
C PRO A 15 -7.61 -21.24 -30.28
N THR A 16 -8.84 -21.33 -29.79
CA THR A 16 -9.99 -20.63 -30.35
C THR A 16 -9.75 -19.11 -30.36
N GLU A 17 -10.37 -18.39 -31.30
CA GLU A 17 -10.26 -16.91 -31.38
C GLU A 17 -10.70 -16.22 -30.07
N GLN A 18 -11.63 -16.82 -29.32
CA GLN A 18 -12.00 -16.39 -27.97
C GLN A 18 -10.86 -16.56 -26.96
N GLN A 19 -10.13 -17.69 -26.98
CA GLN A 19 -8.98 -17.93 -26.11
C GLN A 19 -7.83 -16.97 -26.43
N LYS A 20 -7.54 -16.71 -27.71
CA LYS A 20 -6.52 -15.72 -28.13
C LYS A 20 -6.87 -14.31 -27.64
N THR A 21 -8.13 -13.89 -27.82
CA THR A 21 -8.61 -12.57 -27.37
C THR A 21 -8.52 -12.45 -25.85
N ARG A 22 -8.95 -13.48 -25.12
CA ARG A 22 -8.91 -13.52 -23.65
C ARG A 22 -7.47 -13.45 -23.13
N ARG A 23 -6.55 -14.18 -23.75
CA ARG A 23 -5.11 -14.15 -23.43
C ARG A 23 -4.53 -12.75 -23.57
N THR A 24 -4.78 -12.08 -24.69
CA THR A 24 -4.29 -10.71 -24.94
C THR A 24 -4.80 -9.73 -23.89
N ILE A 25 -6.08 -9.82 -23.51
CA ILE A 25 -6.66 -8.98 -22.46
C ILE A 25 -5.99 -9.25 -21.10
N LEU A 26 -5.78 -10.51 -20.75
CA LEU A 26 -5.16 -10.89 -19.48
C LEU A 26 -3.69 -10.43 -19.40
N VAL A 27 -2.93 -10.56 -20.50
CA VAL A 27 -1.56 -10.06 -20.59
C VAL A 27 -1.53 -8.53 -20.41
N ALA A 28 -2.40 -7.80 -21.12
CA ALA A 28 -2.49 -6.34 -20.97
C ALA A 28 -2.86 -5.91 -19.54
N LYS A 29 -3.75 -6.66 -18.87
CA LYS A 29 -4.08 -6.44 -17.45
C LYS A 29 -2.88 -6.68 -16.55
N LYS A 30 -2.14 -7.78 -16.76
CA LYS A 30 -0.92 -8.10 -16.01
C LYS A 30 0.10 -6.97 -16.12
N GLU A 31 0.37 -6.51 -17.34
CA GLU A 31 1.32 -5.41 -17.59
C GLU A 31 0.88 -4.09 -16.94
N THR A 32 -0.41 -3.78 -17.01
CA THR A 32 -0.97 -2.57 -16.38
C THR A 32 -0.80 -2.60 -14.86
N LEU A 33 -1.09 -3.75 -14.24
CA LEU A 33 -0.90 -3.95 -12.80
C LEU A 33 0.58 -3.85 -12.42
N PHE A 34 1.47 -4.48 -13.18
CA PHE A 34 2.91 -4.44 -12.90
C PHE A 34 3.48 -3.03 -13.06
N ARG A 35 3.06 -2.29 -14.09
CA ARG A 35 3.45 -0.88 -14.29
C ARG A 35 2.97 0.00 -13.12
N ARG A 36 1.82 -0.31 -12.52
CA ARG A 36 1.35 0.38 -11.32
C ARG A 36 2.29 0.13 -10.15
N PHE A 37 2.73 -1.10 -9.90
CA PHE A 37 3.73 -1.42 -8.88
C PHE A 37 5.05 -0.67 -9.10
N GLN A 38 5.56 -0.67 -10.34
CA GLN A 38 6.78 0.07 -10.69
C GLN A 38 6.64 1.57 -10.40
N LYS A 39 5.53 2.20 -10.82
CA LYS A 39 5.26 3.61 -10.51
C LYS A 39 5.23 3.89 -9.01
N CYS A 40 4.64 3.00 -8.21
CA CYS A 40 4.61 3.16 -6.76
C CYS A 40 6.03 3.13 -6.18
N TYR A 41 6.87 2.23 -6.68
CA TYR A 41 8.27 2.13 -6.28
C TYR A 41 9.10 3.34 -6.71
N ASP A 42 8.88 3.86 -7.92
CA ASP A 42 9.55 5.08 -8.42
C ASP A 42 9.18 6.30 -7.58
N TYR A 43 7.90 6.43 -7.17
CA TYR A 43 7.47 7.50 -6.26
C TYR A 43 8.13 7.42 -4.87
N ILE A 44 8.53 6.22 -4.45
CA ILE A 44 9.26 6.03 -3.19
C ILE A 44 10.72 6.44 -3.33
N LYS A 45 11.34 6.22 -4.49
CA LYS A 45 12.70 6.70 -4.74
C LYS A 45 12.76 8.24 -4.75
N ASP A 46 11.70 8.90 -5.20
CA ASP A 46 11.61 10.36 -5.29
C ASP A 46 10.94 11.02 -4.06
N LEU A 47 11.21 10.48 -2.86
CA LEU A 47 10.59 10.82 -1.57
C LEU A 47 10.78 12.28 -1.10
N LYS A 48 11.32 13.17 -1.93
CA LYS A 48 11.57 14.58 -1.58
C LYS A 48 10.31 15.46 -1.57
N THR A 49 9.19 15.03 -2.18
CA THR A 49 8.13 16.01 -2.51
C THR A 49 6.68 15.62 -2.18
N THR A 50 6.30 14.35 -1.92
CA THR A 50 4.85 14.05 -1.72
C THR A 50 4.53 12.90 -0.75
N VAL A 51 4.65 13.16 0.55
CA VAL A 51 4.30 12.22 1.65
C VAL A 51 2.80 11.82 1.66
N VAL A 52 1.93 12.67 1.11
CA VAL A 52 0.47 12.45 1.11
C VAL A 52 0.01 11.48 0.01
N ARG A 53 0.69 11.46 -1.15
CA ARG A 53 0.30 10.59 -2.29
C ARG A 53 0.72 9.14 -2.08
N SER A 54 1.80 8.91 -1.33
CA SER A 54 2.27 7.57 -0.93
C SER A 54 1.24 6.80 -0.11
N PHE A 55 0.50 7.45 0.81
CA PHE A 55 -0.41 6.76 1.73
C PHE A 55 -1.66 6.19 1.06
N THR A 56 -2.31 6.97 0.17
CA THR A 56 -3.49 6.49 -0.57
C THR A 56 -3.13 5.37 -1.55
N VAL A 57 -1.93 5.43 -2.12
CA VAL A 57 -1.43 4.41 -3.04
C VAL A 57 -1.16 3.09 -2.31
N LEU A 58 -0.55 3.13 -1.12
CA LEU A 58 -0.30 1.97 -0.27
C LEU A 58 -1.57 1.18 0.06
N ASN A 59 -2.65 1.88 0.43
CA ASN A 59 -3.92 1.23 0.78
C ASN A 59 -4.56 0.48 -0.42
N SER A 60 -4.29 0.92 -1.65
CA SER A 60 -4.76 0.26 -2.87
C SER A 60 -3.84 -0.85 -3.38
N LEU A 61 -2.65 -0.97 -2.80
CA LEU A 61 -1.57 -1.80 -3.32
C LEU A 61 -1.77 -3.28 -2.99
N GLU A 62 -2.25 -3.59 -1.79
CA GLU A 62 -2.62 -4.97 -1.40
C GLU A 62 -3.74 -5.51 -2.31
N ASN A 63 -4.76 -4.70 -2.61
CA ASN A 63 -5.81 -5.09 -3.54
C ASN A 63 -5.25 -5.31 -4.97
N SER A 64 -4.30 -4.48 -5.39
CA SER A 64 -3.63 -4.64 -6.69
C SER A 64 -2.78 -5.91 -6.73
N ARG A 65 -2.16 -6.31 -5.61
CA ARG A 65 -1.41 -7.56 -5.46
C ARG A 65 -2.31 -8.78 -5.59
N MET A 66 -3.42 -8.80 -4.84
CA MET A 66 -4.41 -9.88 -4.94
C MET A 66 -4.97 -10.02 -6.36
N GLN A 67 -5.24 -8.90 -7.04
CA GLN A 67 -5.68 -8.92 -8.43
C GLN A 67 -4.61 -9.46 -9.39
N LEU A 68 -3.33 -9.13 -9.17
CA LEU A 68 -2.23 -9.67 -9.96
C LEU A 68 -2.13 -11.19 -9.80
N MET A 69 -2.19 -11.70 -8.57
CA MET A 69 -2.19 -13.15 -8.29
C MET A 69 -3.33 -13.86 -9.02
N LYS A 70 -4.54 -13.30 -8.96
CA LYS A 70 -5.71 -13.84 -9.64
C LYS A 70 -5.52 -13.87 -11.16
N VAL A 71 -5.06 -12.77 -11.76
CA VAL A 71 -4.85 -12.68 -13.22
C VAL A 71 -3.78 -13.67 -13.67
N VAL A 72 -2.69 -13.84 -12.92
CA VAL A 72 -1.62 -14.79 -13.28
C VAL A 72 -2.11 -16.23 -13.15
N ALA A 73 -2.90 -16.56 -12.13
CA ALA A 73 -3.54 -17.87 -12.01
C ALA A 73 -4.48 -18.15 -13.18
N ASP A 74 -5.31 -17.18 -13.57
CA ASP A 74 -6.21 -17.28 -14.72
C ASP A 74 -5.45 -17.47 -16.04
N ILE A 75 -4.29 -16.80 -16.21
CA ILE A 75 -3.41 -16.99 -17.38
C ILE A 75 -2.84 -18.41 -17.39
N ASN A 76 -2.26 -18.86 -16.29
CA ASN A 76 -1.64 -20.18 -16.22
C ASN A 76 -2.66 -21.31 -16.45
N LEU A 77 -3.89 -21.14 -15.95
CA LEU A 77 -4.97 -22.10 -16.17
C LEU A 77 -5.41 -22.12 -17.64
N LEU A 78 -5.55 -20.95 -18.27
CA LEU A 78 -5.89 -20.86 -19.69
C LEU A 78 -4.78 -21.41 -20.59
N GLU A 79 -3.51 -21.23 -20.24
CA GLU A 79 -2.39 -21.81 -20.97
C GLU A 79 -2.32 -23.34 -20.81
N LEU A 80 -2.64 -23.89 -19.63
CA LEU A 80 -2.79 -25.33 -19.41
C LEU A 80 -3.96 -25.96 -20.19
N GLU A 81 -5.05 -25.20 -20.38
CA GLU A 81 -6.19 -25.60 -21.22
C GLU A 81 -5.82 -25.66 -22.72
N ILE A 82 -4.87 -24.82 -23.15
CA ILE A 82 -4.40 -24.76 -24.55
C ILE A 82 -3.29 -25.79 -24.79
N ASP A 83 -2.35 -25.91 -23.85
CA ASP A 83 -1.21 -26.82 -23.91
C ASP A 83 -1.03 -27.53 -22.56
N SER A 84 -1.31 -28.83 -22.53
CA SER A 84 -1.17 -29.65 -21.32
C SER A 84 0.28 -29.82 -20.84
N ASN A 85 1.27 -29.51 -21.69
CA ASN A 85 2.68 -29.51 -21.32
C ASN A 85 3.17 -28.14 -20.84
N PHE A 86 2.31 -27.12 -20.85
CA PHE A 86 2.66 -25.78 -20.39
C PHE A 86 3.05 -25.80 -18.92
N LYS A 87 4.17 -25.14 -18.59
CA LYS A 87 4.62 -24.97 -17.21
C LYS A 87 4.17 -23.61 -16.68
N PRO A 88 3.28 -23.56 -15.67
CA PRO A 88 2.87 -22.31 -15.03
C PRO A 88 4.04 -21.45 -14.58
N ASN A 89 3.95 -20.14 -14.85
CA ASN A 89 4.97 -19.17 -14.45
C ASN A 89 4.38 -18.17 -13.44
N TYR A 90 5.01 -18.09 -12.26
CA TYR A 90 4.63 -17.19 -11.18
C TYR A 90 5.71 -16.16 -10.83
N GLN A 91 6.81 -16.10 -11.61
CA GLN A 91 7.95 -15.21 -11.35
C GLN A 91 7.55 -13.73 -11.26
N CYS A 92 6.54 -13.31 -12.02
CA CYS A 92 6.06 -11.93 -11.95
C CYS A 92 5.34 -11.58 -10.64
N ILE A 93 4.81 -12.57 -9.91
CA ILE A 93 4.28 -12.38 -8.56
C ILE A 93 5.43 -12.24 -7.58
N GLU A 94 6.48 -13.07 -7.69
CA GLU A 94 7.68 -12.95 -6.84
C GLU A 94 8.29 -11.55 -6.96
N SER A 95 8.49 -11.06 -8.18
CA SER A 95 9.00 -9.70 -8.38
C SER A 95 8.05 -8.61 -7.86
N ALA A 96 6.73 -8.83 -7.96
CA ALA A 96 5.75 -7.89 -7.41
C ALA A 96 5.76 -7.88 -5.87
N ASP A 97 5.97 -9.03 -5.25
CA ASP A 97 6.08 -9.19 -3.79
C ASP A 97 7.36 -8.55 -3.24
N GLU A 98 8.48 -8.68 -3.96
CA GLU A 98 9.73 -7.97 -3.63
C GLU A 98 9.53 -6.45 -3.67
N LEU A 99 8.92 -5.94 -4.75
CA LEU A 99 8.60 -4.50 -4.87
C LEU A 99 7.65 -4.05 -3.77
N TYR A 100 6.62 -4.84 -3.46
CA TYR A 100 5.69 -4.58 -2.39
C TYR A 100 6.38 -4.49 -1.03
N GLY A 101 7.32 -5.40 -0.75
CA GLY A 101 8.13 -5.39 0.46
C GLY A 101 8.96 -4.12 0.60
N HIS A 102 9.66 -3.71 -0.47
CA HIS A 102 10.40 -2.45 -0.48
C HIS A 102 9.50 -1.23 -0.26
N ILE A 103 8.30 -1.25 -0.84
CA ILE A 103 7.32 -0.17 -0.69
C ILE A 103 6.84 -0.06 0.77
N LEU A 104 6.53 -1.19 1.41
CA LEU A 104 6.12 -1.22 2.82
C LEU A 104 7.25 -0.80 3.76
N ASP A 105 8.48 -1.24 3.49
CA ASP A 105 9.63 -0.88 4.32
C ASP A 105 9.91 0.62 4.28
N ALA A 106 9.92 1.21 3.07
CA ALA A 106 10.07 2.66 2.92
C ALA A 106 8.94 3.45 3.59
N ALA A 107 7.70 2.95 3.52
CA ALA A 107 6.56 3.57 4.21
C ALA A 107 6.74 3.56 5.74
N LYS A 108 7.21 2.45 6.30
CA LYS A 108 7.53 2.33 7.74
C LYS A 108 8.64 3.29 8.15
N GLN A 109 9.72 3.37 7.37
CA GLN A 109 10.83 4.29 7.62
C GLN A 109 10.36 5.76 7.62
N LEU A 110 9.45 6.13 6.71
CA LEU A 110 8.88 7.48 6.66
C LEU A 110 8.00 7.79 7.88
N SER A 111 7.18 6.82 8.31
CA SER A 111 6.37 6.93 9.53
C SER A 111 7.22 7.12 10.79
N ASN A 112 8.33 6.37 10.89
CA ASN A 112 9.25 6.44 12.03
C ASN A 112 10.07 7.73 12.04
N LYS A 113 10.47 8.25 10.86
CA LYS A 113 11.19 9.51 10.75
C LYS A 113 10.35 10.69 11.24
N ASN A 114 9.07 10.74 10.89
CA ASN A 114 8.14 11.80 11.32
C ASN A 114 7.78 11.75 12.82
N SER A 115 7.96 10.61 13.47
CA SER A 115 7.73 10.45 14.92
C SER A 115 8.99 10.71 15.77
N SER A 116 10.19 10.65 15.17
CA SER A 116 11.46 10.92 15.85
C SER A 116 11.85 12.41 15.95
N THR A 117 11.10 13.34 15.33
CA THR A 117 11.39 14.79 15.37
C THR A 117 10.74 15.54 16.54
N SER A 118 10.23 14.85 17.55
CA SER A 118 9.59 15.44 18.73
C SER A 118 10.31 15.13 20.05
N SER A 119 11.64 15.03 20.05
CA SER A 119 12.40 15.22 21.29
C SER A 119 12.79 16.69 21.43
N PRO A 120 12.27 17.44 22.44
CA PRO A 120 12.73 18.79 22.69
C PRO A 120 14.19 18.76 23.17
N PRO A 121 15.09 19.58 22.62
CA PRO A 121 16.39 19.76 23.24
C PRO A 121 16.20 20.51 24.57
N ILE A 122 16.63 19.84 25.63
CA ILE A 122 16.71 20.38 26.98
C ILE A 122 17.78 21.49 27.00
N LEU A 123 17.33 22.70 27.36
CA LEU A 123 18.04 23.83 28.01
C LEU A 123 19.20 24.53 27.25
N SER A 124 18.97 25.79 26.83
CA SER A 124 19.50 27.00 27.52
C SER A 124 19.00 28.31 26.85
N PRO A 125 18.96 29.45 27.58
CA PRO A 125 18.06 30.56 27.26
C PRO A 125 18.76 31.74 26.56
N SER A 126 18.01 32.42 25.68
CA SER A 126 17.92 33.89 25.53
C SER A 126 17.73 34.28 24.07
N THR A 127 16.54 34.78 23.72
CA THR A 127 16.36 36.13 23.16
C THR A 127 14.88 36.41 22.94
N LEU A 128 14.46 37.57 23.44
CA LEU A 128 13.10 38.03 23.59
C LEU A 128 12.44 38.28 22.23
N SER A 129 11.49 37.44 21.84
CA SER A 129 10.45 37.81 20.88
C SER A 129 9.19 38.10 21.69
N ALA A 130 8.80 39.37 21.77
CA ALA A 130 7.55 39.80 22.37
C ALA A 130 6.37 39.21 21.58
N LYS A 131 6.03 37.97 21.90
CA LYS A 131 4.80 37.33 21.45
C LYS A 131 3.68 37.98 22.25
N VAL A 132 2.74 38.63 21.56
CA VAL A 132 1.46 39.01 22.17
C VAL A 132 0.77 37.69 22.54
N GLU A 133 0.98 37.25 23.77
CA GLU A 133 0.29 36.10 24.34
C GLU A 133 -1.12 36.56 24.73
N LEU A 134 -2.11 35.74 24.38
CA LEU A 134 -3.45 35.90 24.92
C LEU A 134 -3.36 35.90 26.46
N PRO A 135 -4.15 36.74 27.16
CA PRO A 135 -4.21 36.69 28.61
C PRO A 135 -4.42 35.25 29.05
N LYS A 136 -3.51 34.73 29.88
CA LYS A 136 -3.61 33.37 30.39
C LYS A 136 -4.94 33.25 31.13
N MET A 137 -5.87 32.49 30.56
CA MET A 137 -7.08 32.13 31.26
C MET A 137 -6.68 31.08 32.28
N GLU A 138 -6.63 31.47 33.55
CA GLU A 138 -6.37 30.55 34.65
C GLU A 138 -7.56 29.60 34.74
N LEU A 139 -7.39 28.40 34.21
CA LEU A 139 -8.33 27.32 34.44
C LEU A 139 -8.27 27.00 35.94
N VAL A 140 -9.36 27.31 36.64
CA VAL A 140 -9.47 26.99 38.06
C VAL A 140 -9.40 25.48 38.22
N ASP A 141 -8.41 25.00 38.97
CA ASP A 141 -8.25 23.56 39.23
C ASP A 141 -9.50 23.02 39.94
N PHE A 142 -10.14 22.05 39.30
CA PHE A 142 -11.33 21.39 39.84
C PHE A 142 -10.93 20.41 40.94
N SER A 143 -10.96 20.88 42.19
CA SER A 143 -10.63 20.06 43.37
C SER A 143 -11.65 18.95 43.66
N GLY A 144 -12.79 18.93 42.96
CA GLY A 144 -13.88 17.97 43.21
C GLY A 144 -14.68 18.23 44.49
N ASP A 145 -14.34 19.25 45.29
CA ASP A 145 -15.09 19.64 46.49
C ASP A 145 -16.43 20.30 46.08
N PRO A 146 -17.58 19.77 46.51
CA PRO A 146 -18.91 20.34 46.24
C PRO A 146 -19.06 21.81 46.64
N LYS A 147 -18.25 22.30 47.59
CA LYS A 147 -18.25 23.72 47.99
C LYS A 147 -17.67 24.66 46.94
N THR A 148 -16.82 24.14 46.05
CA THR A 148 -16.17 24.94 44.99
C THR A 148 -16.97 24.97 43.69
N TRP A 149 -18.02 24.15 43.57
CA TRP A 149 -18.85 24.03 42.36
C TRP A 149 -19.52 25.33 41.90
N PRO A 150 -20.02 26.22 42.79
CA PRO A 150 -20.61 27.49 42.34
C PRO A 150 -19.62 28.38 41.59
N ILE A 151 -18.33 28.32 41.96
CA ILE A 151 -17.26 29.12 41.35
C ILE A 151 -16.94 28.63 39.94
N LEU A 152 -17.00 27.31 39.70
CA LEU A 152 -16.85 26.80 38.33
C LEU A 152 -18.03 27.16 37.45
N TYR A 153 -19.25 27.05 37.98
CA TYR A 153 -20.45 27.35 37.19
C TYR A 153 -20.45 28.79 36.66
N GLU A 154 -20.03 29.77 37.48
CA GLU A 154 -19.92 31.17 37.05
C GLU A 154 -18.82 31.39 35.99
N ASN A 155 -17.70 30.68 36.06
CA ASN A 155 -16.61 30.80 35.08
C ASN A 155 -17.00 30.28 33.67
N PHE A 156 -17.86 29.28 33.58
CA PHE A 156 -18.30 28.71 32.29
C PHE A 156 -19.55 29.37 31.71
N LYS A 157 -20.24 30.23 32.48
CA LYS A 157 -21.46 30.92 32.01
C LYS A 157 -21.16 32.20 31.22
N SER A 158 -19.94 32.74 31.30
CA SER A 158 -19.52 33.98 30.63
C SER A 158 -18.63 33.77 29.39
N SER A 159 -18.56 32.54 28.85
CA SER A 159 -17.94 32.23 27.54
C SER A 159 -18.99 32.01 26.45
#